data_AF-A0A3L6G7A4-F1
#
_entry.id   AF-A0A3L6G7A4-F1
#
_cell.length_a   1.000
_cell.length_b   1.000
_cell.length_c   1.000
_cell.angle_alpha   90.00
_cell.angle_beta   90.00
_cell.angle_gamma   90.00
#
_symmetry.space_group_name_H-M   'P 1'
#
loop_
_entity.id
_entity.type
_entity.pdbx_description
1 polymer ?
#
loop_
_entity_poly.entity_id
_entity_poly.type
_entity_poly.pdbx_seq_one_letter_code
_entity_poly.pdbx_strand_id
1 'polypeptide(L)' 'MPQGDKTACIVKKVYEDLQTNYMDLQYLKDRAILTPTNDVVDSINDYIVSLIPEQAKEYLSCDK' A
#
# COMPACT_ATOMS: atom_id res chain seq x y z
N MET A 1 -8.06 -10.94 22.69
CA MET A 1 -7.66 -9.61 22.18
C MET A 1 -7.69 -9.68 20.67
N PRO A 2 -8.44 -8.84 19.95
CA PRO A 2 -8.39 -8.90 18.50
C PRO A 2 -7.01 -8.39 18.10
N GLN A 3 -6.20 -9.26 17.52
CA GLN A 3 -4.95 -8.89 16.88
C GLN A 3 -5.34 -7.97 15.72
N GLY A 4 -5.26 -6.66 15.94
CA GLY A 4 -5.36 -5.70 14.85
C GLY A 4 -4.36 -6.12 13.77
N ASP A 5 -4.84 -6.24 12.54
CA ASP A 5 -4.09 -6.81 11.43
C ASP A 5 -2.68 -6.20 11.36
N LYS A 6 -1.65 -7.05 11.36
CA LYS A 6 -0.23 -6.62 11.39
C LYS A 6 0.08 -5.72 10.20
N THR A 7 -0.53 -6.03 9.05
CA THR A 7 -0.43 -5.24 7.82
C THR A 7 -0.98 -3.84 8.04
N ALA A 8 -2.18 -3.72 8.62
CA ALA A 8 -2.80 -2.43 8.92
C ALA A 8 -1.93 -1.57 9.84
N CYS A 9 -1.27 -2.17 10.84
CA CYS A 9 -0.37 -1.45 11.74
C CYS A 9 0.87 -0.91 11.02
N ILE A 10 1.49 -1.70 10.14
CA ILE A 10 2.68 -1.29 9.37
C ILE A 10 2.30 -0.18 8.39
N VAL A 11 1.22 -0.37 7.62
CA VAL A 11 0.74 0.62 6.66
C VAL A 11 0.38 1.92 7.35
N LYS A 12 -0.33 1.88 8.48
CA LYS A 12 -0.62 3.08 9.27
C LYS A 12 0.63 3.77 9.79
N LYS A 13 1.70 3.03 10.12
CA LYS A 13 2.93 3.62 10.64
C LYS A 13 3.78 4.27 9.55
N VAL A 14 3.80 3.71 8.35
CA VAL A 14 4.56 4.25 7.22
C VAL A 14 3.77 5.35 6.51
N TYR A 15 2.46 5.14 6.32
CA TYR A 15 1.54 6.04 5.66
C TYR A 15 0.48 6.56 6.65
N GLU A 16 0.89 7.42 7.58
CA GLU A 16 0.03 7.93 8.66
C GLU A 16 -1.27 8.59 8.15
N ASP A 17 -1.22 9.29 7.01
CA ASP A 17 -2.36 10.00 6.41
C ASP A 17 -2.54 9.67 4.91
N LEU A 18 -2.55 8.37 4.58
CA LEU A 18 -2.65 7.89 3.19
C LEU A 18 -3.88 8.46 2.45
N GLN A 19 -5.07 8.44 3.08
CA GLN A 19 -6.31 8.88 2.43
C GLN A 19 -6.31 10.36 2.04
N THR A 20 -5.48 11.19 2.69
CA THR A 20 -5.37 12.62 2.38
C THR A 20 -4.23 12.89 1.40
N ASN A 21 -3.15 12.09 1.45
CA ASN A 21 -1.92 12.35 0.70
C ASN A 21 -1.66 11.35 -0.44
N TYR A 22 -2.61 10.48 -0.79
CA TYR A 22 -2.43 9.49 -1.86
C TYR A 22 -2.17 10.11 -3.25
N MET A 23 -2.51 11.39 -3.45
CA MET A 23 -2.21 12.15 -4.66
C MET A 23 -0.90 12.96 -4.58
N ASP A 24 -0.27 13.02 -3.41
CA ASP A 24 1.00 13.72 -3.24
C ASP A 24 2.17 12.79 -3.62
N LEU A 25 2.78 13.11 -4.76
CA LEU A 25 3.90 12.35 -5.30
C LEU A 25 5.13 12.36 -4.37
N GLN A 26 5.41 13.45 -3.66
CA GLN A 26 6.55 13.52 -2.74
C GLN A 26 6.27 12.66 -1.50
N TYR A 27 5.06 12.75 -0.95
CA TYR A 27 4.62 11.91 0.17
C TYR A 27 4.80 10.42 -0.13
N LEU A 28 4.41 9.97 -1.31
CA LEU A 28 4.53 8.56 -1.71
C LEU A 28 5.98 8.14 -1.97
N LYS A 29 6.81 9.00 -2.56
CA LYS A 29 8.22 8.69 -2.88
C LYS A 29 9.09 8.52 -1.64
N ASP A 30 8.81 9.27 -0.59
CA ASP A 30 9.61 9.24 0.64
C ASP A 30 9.33 8.02 1.54
N ARG A 31 8.38 7.16 1.15
CA ARG A 31 7.87 6.06 1.98
C ARG A 31 7.93 4.74 1.23
N ALA A 32 8.53 3.74 1.85
CA ALA A 32 8.62 2.39 1.29
C ALA A 32 8.42 1.32 2.37
N ILE A 33 7.78 0.22 1.98
CA ILE A 33 7.69 -1.01 2.77
C ILE A 33 8.47 -2.08 2.02
N LEU A 34 9.54 -2.61 2.62
CA LEU A 34 10.34 -3.68 2.03
C LEU A 34 10.04 -4.99 2.77
N THR A 35 9.82 -6.06 2.00
CA THR A 35 9.57 -7.42 2.49
C THR A 35 10.58 -8.39 1.89
N PRO A 36 10.86 -9.53 2.54
CA PRO A 36 11.77 -10.54 2.01
C PRO A 36 11.17 -11.37 0.87
N THR A 37 9.84 -11.43 0.73
CA THR A 37 9.14 -12.21 -0.29
C THR A 37 8.09 -11.38 -1.01
N ASN A 38 7.88 -11.72 -2.29
CA ASN A 38 6.89 -11.06 -3.15
C ASN A 38 5.46 -11.34 -2.68
N ASP A 39 5.13 -12.55 -2.23
CA ASP A 39 3.77 -12.85 -1.74
C ASP A 39 3.31 -11.91 -0.61
N VAL A 40 4.25 -11.51 0.25
CA VAL A 40 3.97 -10.57 1.34
C VAL A 40 3.86 -9.13 0.80
N VAL A 41 4.66 -8.75 -0.19
CA VAL A 41 4.54 -7.40 -0.80
C VAL A 41 3.22 -7.26 -1.55
N ASP A 42 2.79 -8.30 -2.25
CA ASP A 42 1.53 -8.33 -2.99
C ASP A 42 0.34 -8.15 -2.03
N SER A 43 0.34 -8.90 -0.93
CA SER A 43 -0.68 -8.78 0.12
C SER A 43 -0.75 -7.36 0.74
N ILE A 44 0.40 -6.70 0.90
CA ILE A 44 0.47 -5.33 1.44
C ILE A 44 0.00 -4.32 0.39
N ASN A 45 0.41 -4.48 -0.87
CA ASN A 45 0.01 -3.61 -1.98
C ASN A 45 -1.51 -3.65 -2.18
N ASP A 46 -2.11 -4.84 -2.19
CA ASP A 46 -3.56 -5.01 -2.29
C ASP A 46 -4.29 -4.30 -1.15
N TYR A 47 -3.77 -4.43 0.07
CA TYR A 47 -4.30 -3.72 1.22
C TYR A 47 -4.21 -2.20 1.06
N ILE A 48 -3.05 -1.65 0.65
CA ILE A 48 -2.87 -0.21 0.43
C ILE A 48 -3.84 0.30 -0.64
N VAL A 49 -3.96 -0.40 -1.77
CA VAL A 49 -4.87 -0.03 -2.87
C VAL A 49 -6.32 -0.05 -2.39
N SER A 50 -6.71 -1.01 -1.53
CA SER A 50 -8.06 -1.06 -0.97
C SER A 50 -8.43 0.12 -0.06
N LEU A 51 -7.44 0.85 0.47
CA LEU A 51 -7.66 2.03 1.31
C LEU A 51 -7.87 3.31 0.51
N ILE A 52 -7.53 3.31 -0.78
CA ILE A 52 -7.69 4.46 -1.66
C ILE A 52 -9.16 4.51 -2.09
N PRO A 53 -9.84 5.67 -1.98
CA PRO A 53 -11.27 5.78 -2.28
C PRO A 53 -11.60 5.68 -3.78
N GLU A 54 -10.60 5.58 -4.65
CA GLU A 54 -10.76 5.49 -6.09
C GLU A 54 -10.86 4.04 -6.57
N GLN A 55 -11.35 3.87 -7.80
CA GLN A 55 -11.47 2.56 -8.40
C GLN A 55 -10.08 1.99 -8.70
N ALA A 56 -9.77 0.83 -8.12
CA ALA A 56 -8.56 0.09 -8.45
C ALA A 56 -8.51 -0.21 -9.96
N LYS A 57 -7.33 -0.07 -10.54
CA LYS A 57 -7.08 -0.35 -11.96
C LYS A 57 -5.87 -1.24 -12.09
N GLU A 58 -6.07 -2.39 -12.71
CA GLU A 58 -4.99 -3.29 -13.09
C GLU A 58 -4.39 -2.84 -14.42
N TYR A 59 -3.06 -2.80 -14.48
CA TYR A 59 -2.31 -2.50 -15.68
C TYR A 59 -1.55 -3.76 -16.08
N LEU A 60 -1.93 -4.37 -17.21
CA LEU A 60 -1.21 -5.51 -17.75
C LEU A 60 0.13 -5.05 -18.33
N SER A 61 1.20 -5.81 -18.07
CA SER A 61 2.49 -5.54 -18.70
C SER A 61 2.35 -5.66 -20.22
N CYS A 62 2.97 -4.73 -20.95
CA CYS A 62 3.15 -4.87 -22.38
C CYS A 62 4.58 -5.36 -22.61
N ASP A 63 4.75 -6.68 -22.50
CA ASP A 63 5.94 -7.33 -22.98
C ASP A 63 5.85 -7.38 -24.51
N LYS A 64 6.78 -6.72 -25.17
CA LYS A 64 6.86 -6.63 -26.64
C LYS A 64 7.73 -7.74 -27.21
#